data_AF-A0A7H2BGB6-F1
#
_entry.id   AF-A0A7H2BGB6-F1
#
_cell.length_a   1.000
_cell.length_b   1.000
_cell.length_c   1.000
_cell.angle_alpha   90.00
_cell.angle_beta   90.00
_cell.angle_gamma   90.00
#
_symmetry.space_group_name_H-M   'P 1'
#
loop_
_entity.id
_entity.type
_entity.pdbx_description
1 polymer ?
#
loop_
_entity_poly.entity_id
_entity_poly.type
_entity_poly.pdbx_seq_one_letter_code
_entity_poly.pdbx_strand_id
1 'polypeptide(L)'
;MMGFVYLFAVTQGIWSFFVPSDGAEHFDQFVRTWVLVLLAGGGVIGFLSLPWGVWMLEKAGIFMLLGVELIHLTWVVIDIDGNGLVEPGKFCRLGIIIFFLIKRYFQIRGRDLDPTHTGTIRICSKKSGGA
;
A
#
# COMPACT_ATOMS: atom_id res chain seq x y z
N MET A 1 -11.06 1.87 7.50
CA MET A 1 -9.69 2.42 7.66
C MET A 1 -8.82 2.18 6.43
N MET A 2 -8.56 0.94 5.97
CA MET A 2 -7.68 0.73 4.79
C MET A 2 -8.18 1.33 3.48
N GLY A 3 -9.50 1.36 3.25
CA GLY A 3 -10.06 2.04 2.08
C GLY A 3 -9.64 3.52 1.97
N PHE A 4 -9.45 4.21 3.11
CA PHE A 4 -8.94 5.58 3.11
C PHE A 4 -7.46 5.65 2.70
N VAL A 5 -6.63 4.70 3.11
CA VAL A 5 -5.21 4.65 2.72
C VAL A 5 -5.07 4.44 1.21
N TYR A 6 -5.87 3.54 0.64
CA TYR A 6 -5.89 3.32 -0.81
C TYR A 6 -6.45 4.51 -1.58
N LEU A 7 -7.59 5.07 -1.13
CA LEU A 7 -8.17 6.26 -1.75
C LEU A 7 -7.19 7.44 -1.72
N PHE A 8 -6.48 7.59 -0.61
CA PHE A 8 -5.45 8.61 -0.45
C PHE A 8 -4.26 8.40 -1.40
N ALA A 9 -3.79 7.17 -1.55
CA ALA A 9 -2.75 6.85 -2.54
C ALA A 9 -3.21 7.19 -3.97
N VAL A 10 -4.47 6.90 -4.31
CA VAL A 10 -5.07 7.27 -5.60
C VAL A 10 -5.13 8.80 -5.77
N THR A 11 -5.69 9.52 -4.81
CA THR A 11 -5.83 10.98 -4.91
C THR A 11 -4.48 11.67 -4.93
N GLN A 12 -3.49 11.21 -4.16
CA GLN A 12 -2.13 11.71 -4.22
C GLN A 12 -1.48 11.45 -5.58
N GLY A 13 -1.62 10.25 -6.12
CA GLY A 13 -1.05 9.87 -7.41
C GLY A 13 -1.61 10.78 -8.51
N ILE A 14 -2.93 10.93 -8.55
CA ILE A 14 -3.65 11.76 -9.53
C ILE A 14 -3.32 13.24 -9.36
N TRP A 15 -3.42 13.78 -8.14
CA TRP A 15 -3.18 15.21 -7.87
C TRP A 15 -1.78 15.65 -8.31
N SER A 16 -0.79 14.78 -8.08
CA SER A 16 0.61 15.09 -8.39
C SER A 16 0.93 15.09 -9.89
N PHE A 17 0.05 14.56 -10.75
CA PHE A 17 0.13 14.74 -12.21
C PHE A 17 -0.22 16.17 -12.64
N PHE A 18 -1.08 16.84 -11.88
CA PHE A 18 -1.54 18.19 -12.21
C PHE A 18 -0.63 19.30 -11.64
N VAL A 19 0.34 18.95 -10.79
CA VAL A 19 1.30 19.91 -10.23
C VAL A 19 2.56 19.93 -11.11
N PRO A 20 2.81 21.03 -11.86
CA PRO A 20 3.99 21.16 -12.71
C PRO A 20 5.28 20.95 -11.93
N SER A 21 6.26 20.32 -12.56
CA SER A 21 7.61 20.14 -12.01
C SER A 21 8.53 21.19 -12.61
N ASP A 22 8.46 22.41 -12.10
CA ASP A 22 9.29 23.50 -12.61
C ASP A 22 10.75 23.25 -12.19
N GLY A 23 11.60 22.82 -13.13
CA GLY A 23 13.06 22.75 -12.95
C GLY A 23 13.69 21.37 -12.65
N ALA A 24 12.95 20.26 -12.76
CA ALA A 24 13.53 18.91 -12.56
C ALA A 24 14.23 18.39 -13.83
N GLU A 25 15.42 17.81 -13.68
CA GLU A 25 16.13 17.11 -14.77
C GLU A 25 15.27 15.96 -15.34
N HIS A 26 15.50 15.59 -16.61
CA HIS A 26 14.70 14.57 -17.31
C HIS A 26 14.60 13.23 -16.56
N PHE A 27 15.64 12.85 -15.81
CA PHE A 27 15.66 11.63 -15.02
C PHE A 27 14.73 11.69 -13.80
N ASP A 28 14.72 12.82 -13.08
CA ASP A 28 13.85 13.02 -11.92
C ASP A 28 12.37 13.05 -12.32
N GLN A 29 12.06 13.68 -13.46
CA GLN A 29 10.69 13.67 -14.00
C GLN A 29 10.24 12.25 -14.35
N PHE A 30 11.12 11.42 -14.91
CA PHE A 30 10.82 10.02 -15.23
C PHE A 30 10.54 9.20 -13.96
N VAL A 31 11.43 9.26 -12.97
CA VAL A 31 11.27 8.52 -11.71
C VAL A 31 10.01 8.98 -10.96
N ARG A 32 9.79 10.29 -10.87
CA ARG A 32 8.58 10.86 -10.26
C ARG A 32 7.32 10.38 -10.96
N THR A 33 7.29 10.37 -12.30
CA THR A 33 6.12 9.89 -13.07
C THR A 33 5.81 8.44 -12.76
N TRP A 34 6.82 7.54 -12.77
CA TRP A 34 6.60 6.13 -12.43
C TRP A 34 6.15 5.94 -10.99
N VAL A 35 6.74 6.66 -10.03
CA VAL A 35 6.29 6.65 -8.63
C VAL A 35 4.81 7.01 -8.52
N LEU A 36 4.35 8.03 -9.26
CA LEU A 36 2.94 8.46 -9.24
C LEU A 36 1.99 7.44 -9.90
N VAL A 37 2.39 6.86 -11.04
CA VAL A 37 1.64 5.77 -11.68
C VAL A 37 1.52 4.58 -10.74
N LEU A 38 2.61 4.21 -10.06
CA LEU A 38 2.62 3.08 -9.16
C LEU A 38 1.80 3.33 -7.90
N LEU A 39 1.81 4.57 -7.37
CA LEU A 39 0.98 4.99 -6.24
C LEU A 39 -0.52 4.93 -6.59
N ALA A 40 -0.89 5.48 -7.74
CA ALA A 40 -2.27 5.44 -8.22
C ALA A 40 -2.72 4.01 -8.53
N GLY A 41 -1.90 3.24 -9.24
CA GLY A 41 -2.18 1.85 -9.60
C GLY A 41 -2.30 0.94 -8.38
N GLY A 42 -1.35 1.02 -7.45
CA GLY A 42 -1.38 0.26 -6.20
C GLY A 42 -2.57 0.61 -5.32
N GLY A 43 -2.93 1.91 -5.27
CA GLY A 43 -4.13 2.39 -4.59
C GLY A 43 -5.43 1.85 -5.21
N VAL A 44 -5.58 1.89 -6.54
CA VAL A 44 -6.76 1.35 -7.24
C VAL A 44 -6.89 -0.15 -7.02
N ILE A 45 -5.80 -0.91 -7.21
CA ILE A 45 -5.78 -2.37 -7.00
C ILE A 45 -6.16 -2.71 -5.56
N GLY A 46 -5.56 -2.02 -4.59
CA GLY A 46 -5.87 -2.18 -3.18
C GLY A 46 -7.34 -1.87 -2.87
N PHE A 47 -7.88 -0.77 -3.39
CA PHE A 47 -9.27 -0.36 -3.16
C PHE A 47 -10.28 -1.35 -3.76
N LEU A 48 -10.08 -1.77 -5.01
CA LEU A 48 -10.97 -2.70 -5.71
C LEU A 48 -10.94 -4.11 -5.10
N SER A 49 -9.83 -4.48 -4.45
CA SER A 49 -9.70 -5.78 -3.77
C SER A 49 -10.47 -5.89 -2.45
N LEU A 50 -10.84 -4.76 -1.83
CA LEU A 50 -11.54 -4.72 -0.53
C LEU A 50 -12.94 -5.35 -0.54
N PRO A 51 -13.86 -5.01 -1.47
CA PRO A 51 -15.25 -5.49 -1.41
C PRO A 51 -15.40 -6.99 -1.67
N TRP A 52 -14.49 -7.60 -2.43
CA TRP A 52 -14.60 -9.00 -2.88
C TRP A 52 -13.67 -9.95 -2.12
N GLY A 53 -12.93 -9.46 -1.12
CA GLY A 53 -11.99 -10.24 -0.34
C GLY A 53 -10.91 -10.90 -1.18
N VAL A 54 -10.50 -10.27 -2.29
CA VAL A 54 -9.46 -10.81 -3.17
C VAL A 54 -8.09 -10.54 -2.57
N TRP A 55 -7.74 -11.33 -1.55
CA TRP A 55 -6.58 -11.10 -0.70
C TRP A 55 -5.26 -11.11 -1.46
N MET A 56 -5.16 -11.83 -2.60
CA MET A 56 -3.95 -11.81 -3.42
C MET A 56 -3.76 -10.50 -4.19
N LEU A 57 -4.83 -9.92 -4.72
CA LEU A 57 -4.77 -8.59 -5.33
C LEU A 57 -4.49 -7.54 -4.25
N GLU A 58 -5.07 -7.68 -3.06
CA GLU A 58 -4.78 -6.78 -1.95
C GLU A 58 -3.30 -6.87 -1.53
N LYS A 59 -2.73 -8.08 -1.42
CA LYS A 59 -1.30 -8.30 -1.14
C LYS A 59 -0.42 -7.61 -2.20
N ALA A 60 -0.75 -7.76 -3.48
CA ALA A 60 -0.02 -7.11 -4.57
C ALA A 60 -0.06 -5.57 -4.45
N GLY A 61 -1.24 -5.00 -4.19
CA GLY A 61 -1.40 -3.57 -3.96
C GLY A 61 -0.60 -3.08 -2.74
N ILE A 62 -0.59 -3.85 -1.65
CA ILE A 62 0.20 -3.52 -0.45
C ILE A 62 1.70 -3.53 -0.75
N PHE A 63 2.23 -4.56 -1.43
CA PHE A 63 3.66 -4.61 -1.76
C PHE A 63 4.09 -3.45 -2.66
N MET A 64 3.26 -3.11 -3.64
CA MET A 64 3.49 -2.01 -4.56
C MET A 64 3.53 -0.67 -3.82
N LEU A 65 2.53 -0.39 -2.98
CA LEU A 65 2.49 0.83 -2.17
C LEU A 65 3.62 0.89 -1.15
N LEU A 66 3.93 -0.21 -0.48
CA LEU A 66 5.02 -0.28 0.48
C LEU A 66 6.36 0.03 -0.20
N GLY A 67 6.61 -0.53 -1.39
CA GLY A 67 7.82 -0.25 -2.17
C GLY A 67 7.94 1.24 -2.54
N VAL A 68 6.85 1.83 -3.01
CA VAL A 68 6.81 3.26 -3.36
C VAL A 68 7.07 4.14 -2.13
N GLU A 69 6.42 3.88 -1.01
CA GLU A 69 6.58 4.67 0.20
C GLU A 69 7.97 4.51 0.83
N LEU A 70 8.61 3.34 0.69
CA LEU A 70 10.01 3.14 1.11
C LEU A 70 11.01 3.90 0.24
N ILE A 71 10.78 3.94 -1.07
CA ILE A 71 11.60 4.76 -1.98
C ILE A 71 11.40 6.24 -1.59
N HIS A 72 10.16 6.70 -1.43
CA HIS A 72 9.86 8.07 -1.05
C HIS A 72 10.46 8.44 0.32
N LEU A 73 10.41 7.53 1.30
CA LEU A 73 11.06 7.70 2.60
C LEU A 73 12.58 7.85 2.44
N THR A 74 13.20 7.05 1.58
CA THR A 74 14.64 7.13 1.30
C THR A 74 14.99 8.52 0.75
N TRP A 75 14.15 9.07 -0.13
CA TRP A 75 14.36 10.40 -0.69
C TRP A 75 14.19 11.48 0.37
N VAL A 76 13.15 11.40 1.21
CA VAL A 76 12.94 12.34 2.33
C VAL A 76 14.07 12.29 3.37
N VAL A 77 14.70 11.13 3.56
CA VAL A 77 15.85 10.97 4.47
C VAL A 77 17.16 11.45 3.85
N ILE A 78 17.34 11.32 2.53
CA ILE A 78 18.54 11.78 1.81
C ILE A 78 18.46 13.29 1.54
N ASP A 79 17.27 13.82 1.29
CA ASP A 79 16.93 15.24 1.14
C ASP A 79 16.91 15.92 2.52
N ILE A 80 18.02 15.76 3.23
CA ILE A 80 18.36 16.57 4.38
C ILE A 80 18.58 17.96 3.82
N ASP A 81 17.60 18.85 4.01
CA ASP A 81 17.74 20.28 3.74
C ASP A 81 19.13 20.75 4.21
N GLY A 82 19.70 21.78 3.57
CA GLY A 82 21.02 22.34 3.93
C GLY A 82 21.21 22.72 5.41
N ASN A 83 20.17 22.61 6.24
CA ASN A 83 20.13 22.77 7.69
C ASN A 83 20.12 21.45 8.50
N GLY A 84 20.21 20.27 7.90
CA GLY A 84 20.29 19.01 8.65
C GLY A 84 18.95 18.42 9.13
N LEU A 85 17.80 19.01 8.75
CA LEU A 85 16.50 18.69 9.34
C LEU A 85 15.53 18.10 8.30
N VAL A 86 15.07 16.88 8.54
CA VAL A 86 13.98 16.25 7.80
C VAL A 86 12.67 16.92 8.20
N GLU A 87 11.84 17.32 7.23
CA GLU A 87 10.52 17.91 7.50
C GLU A 87 9.64 16.90 8.28
N PRO A 88 9.38 17.15 9.58
CA PRO A 88 8.81 16.12 10.46
C PRO A 88 7.38 15.72 10.07
N GLY A 89 6.63 16.64 9.45
CA GLY A 89 5.28 16.38 8.95
C GLY A 89 5.25 15.34 7.84
N LYS A 90 6.22 15.39 6.90
CA LYS A 90 6.33 14.41 5.80
C LYS A 90 6.75 13.04 6.34
N PHE A 91 7.75 13.02 7.22
CA PHE A 91 8.23 11.79 7.84
C PHE A 91 7.15 11.07 8.67
N CYS A 92 6.44 11.78 9.54
CA CYS A 92 5.36 11.19 10.34
C CYS A 92 4.24 10.62 9.48
N ARG A 93 3.84 11.33 8.42
CA ARG A 93 2.81 10.88 7.49
C ARG A 93 3.20 9.58 6.79
N LEU A 94 4.44 9.50 6.26
CA LEU A 94 4.96 8.29 5.62
C LEU A 94 4.98 7.10 6.60
N GLY A 95 5.46 7.34 7.83
CA GLY A 95 5.49 6.32 8.88
C GLY A 95 4.10 5.76 9.21
N ILE A 96 3.08 6.62 9.28
CA ILE A 96 1.69 6.19 9.53
C ILE A 96 1.16 5.33 8.38
N ILE A 97 1.41 5.70 7.13
CA ILE A 97 0.96 4.95 5.95
C ILE A 97 1.62 3.56 5.92
N ILE A 98 2.94 3.52 6.08
CA ILE A 98 3.72 2.27 6.14
C ILE A 98 3.20 1.37 7.27
N PHE A 99 2.95 1.93 8.46
CA PHE A 99 2.39 1.19 9.59
C PHE A 99 1.04 0.55 9.25
N PHE A 100 0.12 1.28 8.61
CA PHE A 100 -1.17 0.75 8.20
C PHE A 100 -1.06 -0.36 7.15
N LEU A 101 -0.18 -0.20 6.16
CA LEU A 101 0.09 -1.21 5.12
C LEU A 101 0.64 -2.50 5.75
N ILE A 102 1.63 -2.39 6.63
CA ILE A 102 2.22 -3.54 7.34
C ILE A 102 1.17 -4.22 8.22
N LYS A 103 0.45 -3.44 9.03
CA LYS A 103 -0.64 -3.97 9.89
C LYS A 103 -1.64 -4.77 9.05
N ARG A 104 -2.05 -4.23 7.89
CA ARG A 104 -3.00 -4.91 7.02
C ARG A 104 -2.43 -6.18 6.42
N TYR A 105 -1.18 -6.17 5.97
CA TYR A 105 -0.50 -7.37 5.49
C TYR A 105 -0.54 -8.50 6.54
N PHE A 106 -0.21 -8.21 7.80
CA PHE A 106 -0.27 -9.20 8.88
C PHE A 106 -1.68 -9.75 9.13
N GLN A 107 -2.73 -8.97 8.88
CA GLN A 107 -4.12 -9.44 9.00
C GLN A 107 -4.53 -10.41 7.89
N ILE A 108 -4.00 -10.23 6.68
CA ILE A 108 -4.39 -11.01 5.50
C ILE A 108 -3.35 -12.06 5.09
N ARG A 109 -2.16 -12.07 5.69
CA ARG A 109 -1.04 -12.97 5.30
C ARG A 109 -1.43 -14.45 5.29
N GLY A 110 -2.19 -14.88 6.30
CA GLY A 110 -2.65 -16.27 6.46
C GLY A 110 -4.03 -16.53 5.86
N ARG A 111 -4.59 -15.58 5.10
CA ARG A 111 -5.82 -15.81 4.33
C ARG A 111 -5.40 -16.24 2.93
N ASP A 112 -5.69 -17.50 2.61
CA ASP A 112 -5.53 -18.05 1.27
C ASP A 112 -6.71 -17.60 0.38
N LEU A 113 -6.46 -17.62 -0.93
CA LEU A 113 -7.33 -17.12 -1.98
C LEU A 113 -8.81 -17.47 -1.78
N ASP A 114 -9.63 -16.43 -1.98
CA ASP A 114 -11.05 -16.49 -2.29
C ASP A 114 -12.05 -16.76 -1.14
N PRO A 115 -12.82 -15.74 -0.68
CA PRO A 115 -13.95 -15.94 0.21
C PRO A 115 -15.10 -16.75 -0.43
N THR A 116 -15.13 -16.99 -1.76
CA THR A 116 -16.11 -17.91 -2.37
C THR A 116 -15.81 -19.39 -2.18
N HIS A 117 -14.63 -19.76 -1.66
CA HIS A 117 -14.30 -21.16 -1.32
C HIS A 117 -14.38 -21.47 0.19
N THR A 118 -14.90 -20.58 1.03
CA THR A 118 -15.09 -20.87 2.47
C THR A 118 -16.42 -21.60 2.78
N GLY A 119 -16.85 -22.44 1.85
CA GLY A 119 -17.98 -23.35 2.00
C GLY A 119 -17.61 -24.75 2.45
N THR A 120 -16.39 -25.03 2.92
CA THR A 120 -16.06 -26.37 3.47
C THR A 120 -14.79 -26.38 4.32
N ILE A 121 -14.76 -25.61 5.42
CA ILE A 121 -14.01 -26.14 6.57
C ILE A 121 -14.95 -27.17 7.20
N ARG A 122 -14.88 -28.42 6.70
CA ARG A 122 -15.35 -29.59 7.43
C ARG A 122 -14.66 -29.54 8.78
N ILE A 123 -15.37 -29.09 9.80
CA ILE A 123 -15.12 -29.55 11.16
C ILE A 123 -15.41 -31.05 11.07
N CYS A 124 -14.35 -31.84 10.86
CA CYS A 124 -14.42 -33.27 11.10
C CYS A 124 -14.83 -33.44 12.56
N SER A 125 -16.13 -33.58 12.77
CA SER A 125 -16.74 -34.22 13.92
C SER A 125 -15.93 -35.48 14.19
N LYS A 126 -15.05 -35.42 15.20
CA LYS A 126 -14.44 -36.60 15.78
C LYS A 126 -15.53 -37.31 16.57
N LYS A 127 -16.37 -38.03 15.84
CA LYS A 127 -17.26 -39.07 16.38
C LYS A 127 -16.41 -40.35 16.43
N SER A 128 -15.83 -40.60 17.59
CA SER A 128 -15.39 -41.93 18.03
C SER A 128 -15.82 -41.99 19.49
N GLY A 129 -16.99 -42.56 19.80
CA GLY A 129 -17.10 -43.99 20.12
C GLY A 129 -16.66 -44.16 21.57
N GLY A 130 -17.53 -44.33 22.57
CA GLY A 130 -18.51 -45.41 22.62
C GLY A 130 -17.83 -46.66 23.16
N ALA A 131 -17.59 -46.69 24.48
CA ALA A 131 -17.52 -47.84 25.37
C ALA A 131 -17.35 -47.31 26.80
#